data_AF-X0WQY1-F1
#
_entry.id   AF-X0WQY1-F1
#
_cell.length_a   1.000
_cell.length_b   1.000
_cell.length_c   1.000
_cell.angle_alpha   90.00
_cell.angle_beta   90.00
_cell.angle_gamma   90.00
#
_symmetry.space_group_name_H-M   'P 1'
#
loop_
_entity.id
_entity.type
_entity.pdbx_description
1 polymer ?
#
loop_
_entity_poly.entity_id
_entity_poly.type
_entity_poly.pdbx_seq_one_letter_code
_entity_poly.pdbx_strand_id
1 'polypeptide(L)'
;LAVANSLAAVRAGARQVECTINGIGERAGNASLEEIVMAIRTRNDLIGLSTNIATTHIIRTSRLVSDLTGLGVQPNKAIVGANAFRHQSGVHQDGILKLLETYEIIDARDVGLARGGILVLNKNSGRHGVKARLEELGFELNREELNRVFEAFKELADKKGEIDDRDLEALVADERRTFEELYHLDLLQVSCGNHLVPTATVRLTGPDGQMLVDTTTGTGPVDATYKAINRLVGVPNVLTEFSIKSITEGI
;
A
#
# COMPACT_ATOMS: atom_id res chain seq x y z
N LEU A 1 -13.00 27.25 -7.35
CA LEU A 1 -12.37 28.57 -7.08
C LEU A 1 -12.52 29.09 -5.65
N ALA A 2 -13.35 28.48 -4.78
CA ALA A 2 -13.60 29.00 -3.43
C ALA A 2 -12.32 29.23 -2.59
N VAL A 3 -11.35 28.30 -2.64
CA VAL A 3 -10.05 28.44 -1.96
C VAL A 3 -9.25 29.62 -2.51
N ALA A 4 -9.12 29.73 -3.84
CA ALA A 4 -8.38 30.82 -4.48
C ALA A 4 -8.96 32.20 -4.13
N ASN A 5 -10.29 32.35 -4.14
CA ASN A 5 -10.97 33.59 -3.76
C ASN A 5 -10.75 33.92 -2.27
N SER A 6 -10.77 32.90 -1.41
CA SER A 6 -10.51 33.06 0.02
C SER A 6 -9.08 33.55 0.28
N LEU A 7 -8.09 32.95 -0.39
CA LEU A 7 -6.69 33.37 -0.30
C LEU A 7 -6.48 34.78 -0.88
N ALA A 8 -7.18 35.14 -1.95
CA ALA A 8 -7.16 36.51 -2.50
C ALA A 8 -7.71 37.53 -1.49
N ALA A 9 -8.83 37.23 -0.83
CA ALA A 9 -9.40 38.07 0.21
C ALA A 9 -8.44 38.23 1.41
N VAL A 10 -7.78 37.14 1.81
CA VAL A 10 -6.75 37.17 2.87
C VAL A 10 -5.59 38.10 2.50
N ARG A 11 -5.08 38.01 1.26
CA ARG A 11 -4.06 38.93 0.73
C ARG A 11 -4.53 40.38 0.68
N ALA A 12 -5.83 40.61 0.46
CA ALA A 12 -6.45 41.93 0.46
C ALA A 12 -6.75 42.50 1.87
N GLY A 13 -6.45 41.75 2.94
CA GLY A 13 -6.60 42.23 4.32
C GLY A 13 -7.58 41.45 5.18
N ALA A 14 -8.34 40.50 4.62
CA ALA A 14 -9.20 39.63 5.43
C ALA A 14 -8.37 38.79 6.41
N ARG A 15 -8.91 38.57 7.62
CA ARG A 15 -8.23 37.81 8.70
C ARG A 15 -9.04 36.61 9.20
N GLN A 16 -10.21 36.38 8.62
CA GLN A 16 -11.08 35.25 8.91
C GLN A 16 -11.57 34.66 7.59
N VAL A 17 -11.59 33.34 7.49
CA VAL A 17 -12.14 32.59 6.37
C VAL A 17 -13.04 31.51 6.93
N GLU A 18 -14.31 31.52 6.52
CA GLU A 18 -15.23 30.42 6.82
C GLU A 18 -15.02 29.31 5.78
N CYS A 19 -14.75 28.11 6.28
CA CYS A 19 -14.36 26.96 5.47
C CYS A 19 -14.82 25.66 6.14
N THR A 20 -14.73 24.55 5.42
CA THR A 20 -15.11 23.23 5.92
C THR A 20 -14.03 22.20 5.62
N ILE A 21 -13.96 21.16 6.46
CA ILE A 21 -13.12 19.99 6.20
C ILE A 21 -13.64 19.29 4.94
N ASN A 22 -12.72 18.86 4.08
CA ASN A 22 -13.00 18.20 2.80
C ASN A 22 -13.74 19.10 1.79
N GLY A 23 -14.01 20.38 2.13
CA GLY A 23 -14.82 21.29 1.32
C GLY A 23 -16.31 20.94 1.29
N ILE A 24 -16.82 20.17 2.25
CA ILE A 24 -18.25 19.81 2.30
C ILE A 24 -19.15 21.06 2.46
N GLY A 25 -20.38 20.99 1.96
CA GLY A 25 -21.35 22.08 2.04
C GLY A 25 -22.45 21.90 1.02
N GLU A 26 -23.36 22.87 0.93
CA GLU A 26 -24.43 22.83 -0.07
C GLU A 26 -23.89 22.87 -1.51
N ARG A 27 -24.57 22.15 -2.43
CA ARG A 27 -24.29 22.14 -3.87
C ARG A 27 -22.85 21.73 -4.19
N ALA A 28 -21.99 22.70 -4.50
CA ALA A 28 -20.58 22.48 -4.87
C ALA A 28 -19.64 22.49 -3.65
N GLY A 29 -20.17 22.73 -2.45
CA GLY A 29 -19.39 22.77 -1.22
C GLY A 29 -18.86 24.17 -0.85
N ASN A 30 -18.12 24.23 0.26
CA ASN A 30 -17.46 25.43 0.76
C ASN A 30 -15.97 25.43 0.41
N ALA A 31 -15.26 26.50 0.74
CA ALA A 31 -13.80 26.49 0.67
C ALA A 31 -13.23 25.41 1.60
N SER A 32 -12.27 24.64 1.08
CA SER A 32 -11.61 23.56 1.81
C SER A 32 -10.63 24.12 2.84
N LEU A 33 -10.81 23.74 4.11
CA LEU A 33 -9.96 24.15 5.22
C LEU A 33 -8.52 23.68 5.00
N GLU A 34 -8.34 22.39 4.69
CA GLU A 34 -7.03 21.80 4.50
C GLU A 34 -6.23 22.45 3.37
N GLU A 35 -6.90 22.83 2.26
CA GLU A 35 -6.25 23.52 1.15
C GLU A 35 -5.86 24.95 1.50
N ILE A 36 -6.73 25.71 2.19
CA ILE A 36 -6.42 27.08 2.63
C ILE A 36 -5.24 27.08 3.60
N VAL A 37 -5.30 26.22 4.62
CA VAL A 37 -4.27 26.15 5.67
C VAL A 37 -2.92 25.76 5.09
N MET A 38 -2.89 24.72 4.25
CA MET A 38 -1.64 24.27 3.64
C MET A 38 -1.11 25.27 2.62
N ALA A 39 -1.96 26.00 1.89
CA ALA A 39 -1.49 27.07 1.02
C ALA A 39 -0.81 28.20 1.81
N ILE A 40 -1.41 28.66 2.92
CA ILE A 40 -0.84 29.69 3.80
C ILE A 40 0.50 29.23 4.41
N ARG A 41 0.56 27.98 4.90
CA ARG A 41 1.77 27.40 5.50
C ARG A 41 2.88 27.23 4.46
N THR A 42 2.58 26.63 3.32
CA THR A 42 3.56 26.31 2.27
C THR A 42 4.08 27.57 1.60
N ARG A 43 3.21 28.55 1.34
CA ARG A 43 3.57 29.83 0.73
C ARG A 43 3.62 30.98 1.72
N ASN A 44 4.15 30.71 2.92
CA ASN A 44 4.35 31.73 3.93
C ASN A 44 5.28 32.86 3.40
N ASP A 45 6.23 32.52 2.52
CA ASP A 45 7.07 33.45 1.77
C ASP A 45 6.28 34.52 1.00
N LEU A 46 5.10 34.17 0.47
CA LEU A 46 4.24 35.09 -0.29
C LEU A 46 3.11 35.71 0.52
N ILE A 47 2.58 34.97 1.48
CA ILE A 47 1.35 35.34 2.19
C ILE A 47 1.68 36.09 3.50
N GLY A 48 2.79 35.75 4.16
CA GLY A 48 3.23 36.42 5.39
C GLY A 48 2.28 36.25 6.57
N LEU A 49 1.42 35.23 6.57
CA LEU A 49 0.44 34.94 7.62
C LEU A 49 0.58 33.49 8.10
N SER A 50 0.04 33.22 9.29
CA SER A 50 0.00 31.89 9.89
C SER A 50 -1.40 31.57 10.40
N THR A 51 -1.63 30.31 10.74
CA THR A 51 -2.85 29.84 11.41
C THR A 51 -2.46 29.04 12.64
N ASN A 52 -3.37 28.92 13.61
CA ASN A 52 -3.17 28.09 14.81
C ASN A 52 -3.63 26.64 14.61
N ILE A 53 -3.79 26.20 13.35
CA ILE A 53 -4.31 24.86 13.04
C ILE A 53 -3.19 23.84 13.13
N ALA A 54 -3.43 22.77 13.89
CA ALA A 54 -2.53 21.63 13.99
C ALA A 54 -2.61 20.79 12.69
N THR A 55 -1.73 21.09 11.73
CA THR A 55 -1.77 20.50 10.38
C THR A 55 -1.54 18.99 10.36
N THR A 56 -0.80 18.45 11.32
CA THR A 56 -0.57 17.01 11.48
C THR A 56 -1.83 16.21 11.82
N HIS A 57 -2.97 16.88 12.05
CA HIS A 57 -4.27 16.27 12.25
C HIS A 57 -5.20 16.34 11.03
N ILE A 58 -4.76 16.96 9.92
CA ILE A 58 -5.60 17.18 8.73
C ILE A 58 -6.14 15.85 8.18
N ILE A 59 -5.28 14.87 7.91
CA ILE A 59 -5.72 13.62 7.27
C ILE A 59 -6.63 12.80 8.18
N ARG A 60 -6.34 12.70 9.48
CA ARG A 60 -7.23 11.99 10.41
C ARG A 60 -8.60 12.65 10.51
N THR A 61 -8.64 13.98 10.52
CA THR A 61 -9.89 14.74 10.62
C THR A 61 -10.69 14.62 9.32
N SER A 62 -10.03 14.66 8.16
CA SER A 62 -10.66 14.39 6.86
C SER A 62 -11.32 13.01 6.83
N ARG A 63 -10.63 11.96 7.30
CA ARG A 63 -11.16 10.59 7.39
C ARG A 63 -12.36 10.53 8.33
N LEU A 64 -12.24 11.09 9.53
CA LEU A 64 -13.34 11.14 10.49
C LEU A 64 -14.59 11.81 9.91
N VAL A 65 -14.44 12.94 9.20
CA VAL A 65 -15.56 13.62 8.54
C VAL A 65 -16.15 12.77 7.42
N SER A 66 -15.33 12.11 6.61
CA SER A 66 -15.78 11.18 5.58
C SER A 66 -16.61 10.03 6.18
N ASP A 67 -16.13 9.45 7.28
CA ASP A 67 -16.78 8.32 7.96
C ASP A 67 -18.12 8.74 8.59
N LEU A 68 -18.18 9.90 9.24
CA LEU A 68 -19.39 10.40 9.89
C LEU A 68 -20.47 10.88 8.92
N THR A 69 -20.07 11.40 7.76
CA THR A 69 -21.00 11.97 6.77
C THR A 69 -21.38 10.99 5.66
N GLY A 70 -20.60 9.93 5.47
CA GLY A 70 -20.71 9.02 4.32
C GLY A 70 -20.25 9.64 2.99
N LEU A 71 -19.75 10.88 3.00
CA LEU A 71 -19.26 11.57 1.81
C LEU A 71 -17.78 11.23 1.59
N GLY A 72 -17.51 10.33 0.64
CA GLY A 72 -16.16 9.93 0.28
C GLY A 72 -15.29 11.08 -0.24
N VAL A 73 -14.00 11.04 0.09
CA VAL A 73 -12.99 11.97 -0.44
C VAL A 73 -12.53 11.52 -1.82
N GLN A 74 -12.52 12.44 -2.78
CA GLN A 74 -12.00 12.15 -4.13
C GLN A 74 -10.52 11.75 -4.06
N PRO A 75 -10.08 10.68 -4.75
CA PRO A 75 -8.70 10.20 -4.66
C PRO A 75 -7.65 11.26 -5.02
N ASN A 76 -7.96 12.15 -5.96
CA ASN A 76 -7.09 13.22 -6.44
C ASN A 76 -7.34 14.58 -5.76
N LYS A 77 -8.12 14.63 -4.67
CA LYS A 77 -8.31 15.88 -3.93
C LYS A 77 -6.98 16.35 -3.34
N ALA A 78 -6.72 17.65 -3.44
CA ALA A 78 -5.53 18.27 -2.86
C ALA A 78 -5.46 18.01 -1.34
N ILE A 79 -4.24 17.79 -0.83
CA ILE A 79 -3.89 17.58 0.59
C ILE A 79 -4.40 16.28 1.22
N VAL A 80 -5.65 15.87 0.97
CA VAL A 80 -6.28 14.74 1.69
C VAL A 80 -6.69 13.58 0.80
N GLY A 81 -6.60 13.73 -0.52
CA GLY A 81 -6.88 12.66 -1.46
C GLY A 81 -5.89 11.51 -1.32
N ALA A 82 -6.36 10.27 -1.52
CA ALA A 82 -5.54 9.07 -1.42
C ALA A 82 -4.30 9.09 -2.35
N ASN A 83 -4.37 9.82 -3.47
CA ASN A 83 -3.30 9.96 -4.45
C ASN A 83 -2.49 11.27 -4.31
N ALA A 84 -2.79 12.12 -3.33
CA ALA A 84 -2.20 13.46 -3.22
C ALA A 84 -0.66 13.46 -3.00
N PHE A 85 -0.13 12.39 -2.41
CA PHE A 85 1.30 12.19 -2.13
C PHE A 85 1.82 10.85 -2.69
N ARG A 86 1.15 10.29 -3.70
CA ARG A 86 1.54 9.00 -4.31
C ARG A 86 2.33 9.26 -5.60
N HIS A 87 3.49 8.61 -5.73
CA HIS A 87 4.36 8.74 -6.91
C HIS A 87 4.51 7.41 -7.63
N GLN A 88 3.83 7.30 -8.77
CA GLN A 88 3.74 6.07 -9.57
C GLN A 88 4.62 6.06 -10.81
N SER A 89 4.97 7.23 -11.35
CA SER A 89 5.74 7.34 -12.59
C SER A 89 7.23 7.19 -12.32
N GLY A 90 7.93 6.36 -13.09
CA GLY A 90 9.37 6.13 -12.93
C GLY A 90 10.21 7.42 -13.00
N VAL A 91 9.80 8.43 -13.79
CA VAL A 91 10.48 9.74 -13.83
C VAL A 91 10.26 10.56 -12.57
N HIS A 92 9.08 10.47 -11.95
CA HIS A 92 8.81 11.15 -10.68
C HIS A 92 9.58 10.47 -9.54
N GLN A 93 9.61 9.14 -9.54
CA GLN A 93 10.39 8.36 -8.59
C GLN A 93 11.88 8.73 -8.64
N ASP A 94 12.48 8.77 -9.83
CA ASP A 94 13.88 9.18 -10.00
C ASP A 94 14.12 10.61 -9.52
N GLY A 95 13.21 11.55 -9.83
CA GLY A 95 13.33 12.94 -9.37
C GLY A 95 13.26 13.06 -7.85
N ILE A 96 12.35 12.35 -7.20
CA ILE A 96 12.18 12.36 -5.74
C ILE A 96 13.39 11.75 -5.01
N LEU A 97 13.95 10.67 -5.55
CA LEU A 97 15.14 10.04 -4.99
C LEU A 97 16.36 10.97 -5.03
N LYS A 98 16.41 11.91 -5.99
CA LYS A 98 17.48 12.91 -6.11
C LYS A 98 17.22 14.14 -5.25
N LEU A 99 16.00 14.66 -5.30
CA LEU A 99 15.55 15.83 -4.56
C LEU A 99 14.03 15.78 -4.41
N LEU A 100 13.54 15.49 -3.21
CA LEU A 100 12.13 15.33 -2.87
C LEU A 100 11.28 16.55 -3.29
N GLU A 101 11.81 17.75 -3.06
CA GLU A 101 11.16 19.03 -3.34
C GLU A 101 10.86 19.25 -4.83
N THR A 102 11.47 18.47 -5.72
CA THR A 102 11.20 18.51 -7.17
C THR A 102 9.73 18.22 -7.48
N TYR A 103 9.10 17.32 -6.73
CA TYR A 103 7.70 16.91 -6.93
C TYR A 103 6.84 17.05 -5.68
N GLU A 104 7.44 17.16 -4.49
CA GLU A 104 6.74 17.39 -3.23
C GLU A 104 7.09 18.75 -2.62
N ILE A 105 6.30 19.78 -2.93
CA ILE A 105 6.40 21.08 -2.25
C ILE A 105 5.86 21.05 -0.81
N ILE A 106 5.09 20.01 -0.47
CA ILE A 106 4.53 19.77 0.86
C ILE A 106 5.00 18.40 1.32
N ASP A 107 5.63 18.34 2.49
CA ASP A 107 5.93 17.07 3.14
C ASP A 107 4.62 16.42 3.62
N ALA A 108 4.36 15.19 3.18
CA ALA A 108 3.22 14.38 3.62
C ALA A 108 3.10 14.27 5.16
N ARG A 109 4.23 14.35 5.89
CA ARG A 109 4.25 14.35 7.36
C ARG A 109 3.60 15.59 7.97
N ASP A 110 3.70 16.74 7.30
CA ASP A 110 3.11 18.00 7.78
C ASP A 110 1.58 17.95 7.85
N VAL A 111 0.95 17.03 7.11
CA VAL A 111 -0.52 16.84 7.07
C VAL A 111 -0.99 15.60 7.84
N GLY A 112 -0.06 14.89 8.47
CA GLY A 112 -0.35 13.77 9.37
C GLY A 112 -0.17 12.37 8.79
N LEU A 113 0.53 12.21 7.66
CA LEU A 113 0.97 10.87 7.24
C LEU A 113 2.17 10.42 8.09
N ALA A 114 2.17 9.14 8.49
CA ALA A 114 3.25 8.56 9.28
C ALA A 114 4.57 8.46 8.52
N ARG A 115 4.51 8.42 7.19
CA ARG A 115 5.65 8.42 6.27
C ARG A 115 5.51 9.62 5.33
N GLY A 116 6.62 10.05 4.73
CA GLY A 116 6.61 11.05 3.66
C GLY A 116 5.91 10.53 2.39
N GLY A 117 6.18 11.15 1.24
CA GLY A 117 5.67 10.70 -0.05
C GLY A 117 5.70 9.18 -0.24
N ILE A 118 4.61 8.63 -0.75
CA ILE A 118 4.49 7.18 -0.97
C ILE A 118 4.98 6.87 -2.38
N LEU A 119 6.15 6.25 -2.46
CA LEU A 119 6.64 5.66 -3.71
C LEU A 119 5.85 4.38 -3.99
N VAL A 120 5.04 4.41 -5.06
CA VAL A 120 4.21 3.27 -5.44
C VAL A 120 4.94 2.47 -6.49
N LEU A 121 5.24 1.22 -6.18
CA LEU A 121 5.90 0.32 -7.12
C LEU A 121 4.88 -0.38 -8.01
N ASN A 122 5.11 -0.31 -9.32
CA ASN A 122 4.28 -0.90 -10.37
C ASN A 122 5.16 -1.27 -11.58
N LYS A 123 4.55 -1.79 -12.65
CA LYS A 123 5.29 -2.20 -13.85
C LYS A 123 6.11 -1.10 -14.53
N ASN A 124 5.77 0.17 -14.31
CA ASN A 124 6.50 1.32 -14.86
C ASN A 124 7.63 1.81 -13.93
N SER A 125 7.76 1.21 -12.74
CA SER A 125 8.82 1.55 -11.80
C SER A 125 10.16 1.07 -12.33
N GLY A 126 11.16 1.95 -12.23
CA GLY A 126 12.51 1.66 -12.67
C GLY A 126 13.31 0.89 -11.60
N ARG A 127 14.42 0.29 -12.02
CA ARG A 127 15.32 -0.46 -11.13
C ARG A 127 15.81 0.36 -9.94
N HIS A 128 16.06 1.66 -10.14
CA HIS A 128 16.45 2.56 -9.05
C HIS A 128 15.36 2.71 -7.98
N GLY A 129 14.09 2.82 -8.38
CA GLY A 129 12.96 2.91 -7.44
C GLY A 129 12.78 1.63 -6.63
N VAL A 130 12.87 0.47 -7.29
CA VAL A 130 12.81 -0.84 -6.62
C VAL A 130 13.98 -1.00 -5.65
N LYS A 131 15.20 -0.67 -6.09
CA LYS A 131 16.41 -0.73 -5.27
C LYS A 131 16.28 0.13 -4.01
N ALA A 132 15.92 1.41 -4.17
CA ALA A 132 15.78 2.33 -3.05
C ALA A 132 14.76 1.81 -2.02
N ARG A 133 13.65 1.23 -2.49
CA ARG A 133 12.65 0.66 -1.58
C ARG A 133 13.16 -0.59 -0.85
N LEU A 134 13.90 -1.46 -1.53
CA LEU A 134 14.52 -2.63 -0.90
C LEU A 134 15.55 -2.22 0.16
N GLU A 135 16.35 -1.17 -0.09
CA GLU A 135 17.29 -0.61 0.88
C GLU A 135 16.56 -0.02 2.10
N GLU A 136 15.44 0.68 1.90
CA GLU A 136 14.57 1.16 3.00
C GLU A 136 13.98 0.03 3.86
N LEU A 137 13.75 -1.14 3.26
CA LEU A 137 13.30 -2.35 3.96
C LEU A 137 14.47 -3.10 4.65
N GLY A 138 15.71 -2.64 4.47
CA GLY A 138 16.90 -3.23 5.08
C GLY A 138 17.55 -4.35 4.25
N PHE A 139 17.21 -4.48 2.97
CA PHE A 139 17.86 -5.43 2.06
C PHE A 139 19.02 -4.79 1.31
N GLU A 140 20.22 -5.33 1.51
CA GLU A 140 21.38 -5.06 0.66
C GLU A 140 21.52 -6.19 -0.36
N LEU A 141 21.40 -5.85 -1.64
CA LEU A 141 21.55 -6.77 -2.76
C LEU A 141 22.70 -6.33 -3.64
N ASN A 142 23.51 -7.29 -4.09
CA ASN A 142 24.49 -7.04 -5.13
C ASN A 142 23.81 -6.83 -6.50
N ARG A 143 24.59 -6.46 -7.51
CA ARG A 143 24.04 -6.11 -8.83
C ARG A 143 23.32 -7.27 -9.51
N GLU A 144 23.77 -8.50 -9.33
CA GLU A 144 23.18 -9.68 -9.96
C GLU A 144 21.89 -10.08 -9.26
N GLU A 145 21.89 -10.10 -7.93
CA GLU A 145 20.71 -10.34 -7.08
C GLU A 145 19.61 -9.31 -7.40
N LEU A 146 19.96 -8.03 -7.43
CA LEU A 146 19.03 -6.95 -7.78
C LEU A 146 18.44 -7.13 -9.18
N ASN A 147 19.23 -7.59 -10.16
CA ASN A 147 18.71 -7.83 -11.50
C ASN A 147 17.69 -8.97 -11.51
N ARG A 148 17.96 -10.08 -10.80
CA ARG A 148 17.02 -11.21 -10.69
C ARG A 148 15.73 -10.79 -10.00
N VAL A 149 15.83 -10.13 -8.84
CA VAL A 149 14.66 -9.58 -8.12
C VAL A 149 13.89 -8.60 -8.99
N PHE A 150 14.57 -7.76 -9.77
CA PHE A 150 13.92 -6.79 -10.65
C PHE A 150 13.14 -7.44 -11.79
N GLU A 151 13.65 -8.51 -12.42
CA GLU A 151 12.89 -9.24 -13.44
C GLU A 151 11.65 -9.93 -12.83
N ALA A 152 11.80 -10.60 -11.68
CA ALA A 152 10.68 -11.22 -10.98
C ALA A 152 9.65 -10.18 -10.50
N PHE A 153 10.11 -9.01 -10.06
CA PHE A 153 9.28 -7.84 -9.77
C PHE A 153 8.46 -7.40 -11.00
N LYS A 154 9.09 -7.32 -12.17
CA LYS A 154 8.41 -6.91 -13.42
C LYS A 154 7.31 -7.89 -13.80
N GLU A 155 7.56 -9.19 -13.67
CA GLU A 155 6.56 -10.23 -13.92
C GLU A 155 5.39 -10.17 -12.93
N LEU A 156 5.69 -9.99 -11.64
CA LEU A 156 4.66 -9.87 -10.62
C LEU A 156 3.84 -8.59 -10.81
N ALA A 157 4.49 -7.47 -11.14
CA ALA A 157 3.84 -6.18 -11.35
C ALA A 157 2.95 -6.16 -12.59
N ASP A 158 3.26 -6.96 -13.61
CA ASP A 158 2.38 -7.10 -14.79
C ASP A 158 1.09 -7.84 -14.43
N LYS A 159 1.15 -8.79 -13.49
CA LYS A 159 -0.02 -9.58 -13.02
C LYS A 159 -0.82 -8.87 -11.93
N LYS A 160 -0.16 -8.24 -10.96
CA LYS A 160 -0.76 -7.64 -9.75
C LYS A 160 -1.02 -6.12 -9.88
N GLY A 161 -0.30 -5.44 -10.78
CA GLY A 161 -0.37 -3.99 -10.96
C GLY A 161 0.48 -3.22 -9.95
N GLU A 162 0.04 -3.14 -8.69
CA GLU A 162 0.78 -2.48 -7.60
C GLU A 162 1.44 -3.53 -6.69
N ILE A 163 2.72 -3.30 -6.38
CA ILE A 163 3.56 -4.17 -5.56
C ILE A 163 3.78 -3.50 -4.21
N ASP A 164 3.53 -4.23 -3.14
CA ASP A 164 3.69 -3.78 -1.76
C ASP A 164 4.98 -4.32 -1.11
N ASP A 165 5.29 -3.85 0.10
CA ASP A 165 6.52 -4.21 0.81
C ASP A 165 6.62 -5.73 1.05
N ARG A 166 5.49 -6.42 1.28
CA ARG A 166 5.48 -7.87 1.54
C ARG A 166 5.79 -8.66 0.27
N ASP A 167 5.31 -8.19 -0.88
CA ASP A 167 5.69 -8.80 -2.16
C ASP A 167 7.19 -8.66 -2.42
N LEU A 168 7.76 -7.47 -2.14
CA LEU A 168 9.19 -7.25 -2.29
C LEU A 168 10.01 -8.16 -1.38
N GLU A 169 9.63 -8.28 -0.11
CA GLU A 169 10.23 -9.22 0.84
C GLU A 169 10.15 -10.67 0.32
N ALA A 170 9.01 -11.07 -0.24
CA ALA A 170 8.83 -12.39 -0.82
C ALA A 170 9.75 -12.62 -2.03
N LEU A 171 9.88 -11.63 -2.93
CA LEU A 171 10.77 -11.71 -4.09
C LEU A 171 12.25 -11.83 -3.68
N VAL A 172 12.67 -11.10 -2.64
CA VAL A 172 14.04 -11.23 -2.11
C VAL A 172 14.25 -12.55 -1.39
N ALA A 173 13.26 -13.01 -0.62
CA ALA A 173 13.33 -14.30 0.04
C ALA A 173 13.47 -15.43 -0.99
N ASP A 174 12.72 -15.37 -2.08
CA ASP A 174 12.76 -16.36 -3.16
C ASP A 174 14.12 -16.35 -3.89
N GLU A 175 14.73 -15.18 -4.07
CA GLU A 175 16.06 -15.06 -4.70
C GLU A 175 17.18 -15.59 -3.80
N ARG A 176 17.13 -15.29 -2.49
CA ARG A 176 18.10 -15.79 -1.50
C ARG A 176 17.89 -17.26 -1.17
N ARG A 177 16.71 -17.80 -1.48
CA ARG A 177 16.42 -19.23 -1.41
C ARG A 177 16.96 -19.89 -2.66
N THR A 178 18.20 -20.38 -2.56
CA THR A 178 18.59 -21.58 -3.31
C THR A 178 17.75 -22.72 -2.74
N PHE A 179 16.50 -22.89 -3.20
CA PHE A 179 15.77 -24.10 -2.87
C PHE A 179 16.39 -25.25 -3.68
N GLU A 180 17.10 -26.13 -2.98
CA GLU A 180 16.78 -27.54 -3.19
C GLU A 180 15.31 -27.67 -2.73
N GLU A 181 14.42 -28.00 -3.66
CA GLU A 181 13.02 -28.27 -3.37
C GLU A 181 12.93 -29.47 -2.44
N LEU A 182 12.93 -29.22 -1.12
CA LEU A 182 12.90 -30.28 -0.11
C LEU A 182 11.56 -31.02 -0.13
N TYR A 183 10.46 -30.31 -0.43
CA TYR A 183 9.15 -30.93 -0.57
C TYR A 183 8.43 -30.37 -1.81
N HIS A 184 7.97 -31.25 -2.69
CA HIS A 184 7.15 -30.90 -3.85
C HIS A 184 5.69 -31.24 -3.60
N LEU A 185 4.76 -30.30 -3.81
CA LEU A 185 3.31 -30.56 -3.67
C LEU A 185 2.76 -31.20 -4.95
N ASP A 186 2.53 -32.52 -4.91
CA ASP A 186 1.98 -33.30 -6.03
C ASP A 186 0.45 -33.17 -6.13
N LEU A 187 -0.23 -33.22 -4.98
CA LEU A 187 -1.69 -33.20 -4.96
C LEU A 187 -2.21 -32.36 -3.79
N LEU A 188 -3.17 -31.49 -4.09
CA LEU A 188 -4.09 -30.91 -3.12
C LEU A 188 -5.52 -31.16 -3.59
N GLN A 189 -6.26 -31.98 -2.86
CA GLN A 189 -7.67 -32.21 -3.08
C GLN A 189 -8.46 -31.79 -1.84
N VAL A 190 -9.38 -30.85 -2.01
CA VAL A 190 -10.19 -30.30 -0.93
C VAL A 190 -11.67 -30.59 -1.19
N SER A 191 -12.36 -31.09 -0.17
CA SER A 191 -13.82 -31.22 -0.17
C SER A 191 -14.39 -30.33 0.93
N CYS A 192 -15.25 -29.38 0.54
CA CYS A 192 -15.94 -28.48 1.45
C CYS A 192 -17.31 -28.09 0.89
N GLY A 193 -18.24 -27.70 1.76
CA GLY A 193 -19.57 -27.24 1.38
C GLY A 193 -20.46 -27.06 2.59
N ASN A 194 -21.71 -26.65 2.36
CA ASN A 194 -22.67 -26.47 3.44
C ASN A 194 -22.96 -27.82 4.13
N HIS A 195 -22.82 -27.87 5.45
CA HIS A 195 -22.93 -29.07 6.29
C HIS A 195 -21.92 -30.21 6.01
N LEU A 196 -20.88 -29.97 5.21
CA LEU A 196 -19.78 -30.91 5.06
C LEU A 196 -18.68 -30.61 6.08
N VAL A 197 -18.00 -31.66 6.56
CA VAL A 197 -16.76 -31.50 7.32
C VAL A 197 -15.63 -31.19 6.33
N PRO A 198 -15.02 -29.99 6.37
CA PRO A 198 -13.93 -29.64 5.47
C PRO A 198 -12.80 -30.65 5.59
N THR A 199 -12.45 -31.27 4.46
CA THR A 199 -11.46 -32.34 4.39
C THR A 199 -10.46 -32.02 3.29
N ALA A 200 -9.18 -32.16 3.59
CA ALA A 200 -8.10 -31.97 2.62
C ALA A 200 -7.22 -33.22 2.58
N THR A 201 -6.98 -33.71 1.36
CA THR A 201 -5.98 -34.74 1.05
C THR A 201 -4.79 -34.06 0.38
N VAL A 202 -3.62 -34.25 0.96
CA VAL A 202 -2.36 -33.66 0.49
C VAL A 202 -1.39 -34.77 0.15
N ARG A 203 -0.73 -34.67 -1.01
CA ARG A 203 0.42 -35.49 -1.38
C ARG A 203 1.64 -34.61 -1.58
N LEU A 204 2.72 -34.94 -0.87
CA LEU A 204 4.02 -34.31 -1.01
C LEU A 204 5.05 -35.35 -1.46
N THR A 205 6.02 -34.94 -2.28
CA THR A 205 7.27 -35.68 -2.47
C THR A 205 8.31 -35.10 -1.52
N GLY A 206 8.86 -35.90 -0.62
CA GLY A 206 9.85 -35.49 0.38
C GLY A 206 11.27 -35.35 -0.18
N PRO A 207 12.23 -34.92 0.66
CA PRO A 207 13.59 -34.60 0.23
C PRO A 207 14.40 -35.84 -0.19
N ASP A 208 13.95 -37.03 0.23
CA ASP A 208 14.46 -38.33 -0.17
C ASP A 208 13.74 -38.91 -1.41
N GLY A 209 12.83 -38.14 -2.02
CA GLY A 209 12.01 -38.57 -3.15
C GLY A 209 10.80 -39.43 -2.76
N GLN A 210 10.54 -39.67 -1.48
CA GLN A 210 9.39 -40.48 -1.07
C GLN A 210 8.08 -39.71 -1.18
N MET A 211 7.03 -40.37 -1.68
CA MET A 211 5.69 -39.81 -1.67
C MET A 211 5.03 -40.00 -0.29
N LEU A 212 4.65 -38.88 0.31
CA LEU A 212 3.93 -38.81 1.57
C LEU A 212 2.49 -38.35 1.30
N VAL A 213 1.50 -39.03 1.86
CA VAL A 213 0.07 -38.70 1.70
C VAL A 213 -0.59 -38.66 3.06
N ASP A 214 -1.37 -37.61 3.31
CA ASP A 214 -2.22 -37.53 4.50
C ASP A 214 -3.55 -36.86 4.15
N THR A 215 -4.58 -37.20 4.92
CA THR A 215 -5.90 -36.61 4.84
C THR A 215 -6.31 -36.14 6.23
N THR A 216 -6.67 -34.86 6.33
CA THR A 216 -7.14 -34.29 7.60
C THR A 216 -8.40 -33.46 7.44
N THR A 217 -9.08 -33.26 8.56
CA THR A 217 -10.24 -32.39 8.68
C THR A 217 -9.88 -31.09 9.40
N GLY A 218 -10.62 -30.03 9.11
CA GLY A 218 -10.40 -28.71 9.69
C GLY A 218 -11.69 -27.92 9.89
N THR A 219 -11.57 -26.77 10.54
CA THR A 219 -12.67 -25.80 10.67
C THR A 219 -13.00 -25.12 9.34
N GLY A 220 -12.10 -25.23 8.36
CA GLY A 220 -12.26 -24.77 6.99
C GLY A 220 -11.30 -25.48 6.03
N PRO A 221 -11.44 -25.27 4.72
CA PRO A 221 -10.59 -25.92 3.71
C PRO A 221 -9.10 -25.56 3.86
N VAL A 222 -8.81 -24.31 4.22
CA VAL A 222 -7.44 -23.85 4.45
C VAL A 222 -6.85 -24.51 5.70
N ASP A 223 -7.58 -24.51 6.82
CA ASP A 223 -7.16 -25.16 8.06
C ASP A 223 -6.90 -26.66 7.87
N ALA A 224 -7.79 -27.38 7.18
CA ALA A 224 -7.60 -28.79 6.85
C ALA A 224 -6.33 -29.03 6.01
N THR A 225 -6.03 -28.14 5.06
CA THR A 225 -4.83 -28.24 4.23
C THR A 225 -3.55 -28.08 5.05
N TYR A 226 -3.48 -27.04 5.89
CA TYR A 226 -2.31 -26.80 6.74
C TYR A 226 -2.08 -27.92 7.77
N LYS A 227 -3.16 -28.47 8.34
CA LYS A 227 -3.06 -29.61 9.26
C LYS A 227 -2.46 -30.85 8.59
N ALA A 228 -2.88 -31.16 7.36
CA ALA A 228 -2.30 -32.28 6.59
C ALA A 228 -0.81 -32.04 6.30
N ILE A 229 -0.44 -30.84 5.83
CA ILE A 229 0.96 -30.49 5.56
C ILE A 229 1.81 -30.59 6.83
N ASN A 230 1.34 -30.06 7.97
CA ASN A 230 2.08 -30.10 9.23
C ASN A 230 2.34 -31.53 9.71
N ARG A 231 1.39 -32.45 9.50
CA ARG A 231 1.57 -33.88 9.84
C ARG A 231 2.57 -34.57 8.92
N LEU A 232 2.55 -34.24 7.62
CA LEU A 232 3.47 -34.80 6.64
C LEU A 232 4.91 -34.31 6.85
N VAL A 233 5.08 -33.02 7.14
CA VAL A 233 6.40 -32.39 7.30
C VAL A 233 6.93 -32.54 8.74
N GLY A 234 6.05 -32.79 9.72
CA GLY A 234 6.43 -32.92 11.13
C GLY A 234 6.79 -31.60 11.81
N VAL A 235 6.46 -30.45 11.20
CA VAL A 235 6.72 -29.11 11.75
C VAL A 235 5.40 -28.47 12.17
N PRO A 236 5.26 -28.05 13.44
CA PRO A 236 4.06 -27.36 13.90
C PRO A 236 4.02 -25.93 13.36
N ASN A 237 3.12 -25.65 12.41
CA ASN A 237 2.85 -24.29 11.94
C ASN A 237 1.44 -23.86 12.33
N VAL A 238 1.27 -22.59 12.70
CA VAL A 238 -0.04 -21.99 12.99
C VAL A 238 -0.37 -20.99 11.90
N LEU A 239 -1.54 -21.14 11.29
CA LEU A 239 -2.07 -20.13 10.36
C LEU A 239 -2.45 -18.89 11.16
N THR A 240 -1.67 -17.81 11.04
CA THR A 240 -1.88 -16.56 11.77
C THR A 240 -2.85 -15.62 11.05
N GLU A 241 -2.76 -15.54 9.73
CA GLU A 241 -3.58 -14.65 8.90
C GLU A 241 -3.81 -15.29 7.53
N PHE A 242 -5.02 -15.15 6.99
CA PHE A 242 -5.38 -15.53 5.63
C PHE A 242 -6.26 -14.45 5.02
N SER A 243 -5.86 -13.93 3.86
CA SER A 243 -6.59 -12.89 3.14
C SER A 243 -6.73 -13.28 1.68
N ILE A 244 -7.95 -13.19 1.15
CA ILE A 244 -8.23 -13.29 -0.28
C ILE A 244 -8.51 -11.89 -0.79
N LYS A 245 -7.80 -11.47 -1.84
CA LYS A 245 -8.11 -10.24 -2.58
C LYS A 245 -8.49 -10.61 -4.01
N SER A 246 -9.51 -9.95 -4.54
CA SER A 246 -9.89 -10.05 -5.95
C SER A 246 -8.76 -9.49 -6.82
N ILE A 247 -8.33 -10.26 -7.82
CA ILE A 247 -7.31 -9.82 -8.80
C ILE A 247 -7.94 -8.95 -9.88
N THR A 248 -9.21 -9.20 -10.22
CA THR A 248 -9.99 -8.45 -11.22
C THR A 248 -11.42 -8.24 -10.75
N GLU A 249 -12.19 -7.42 -11.49
CA GLU A 249 -13.64 -7.40 -11.37
C GLU A 249 -14.20 -8.79 -11.72
N GLY A 250 -15.33 -9.14 -11.09
CA GLY A 250 -15.94 -10.48 -11.16
C GLY A 250 -16.32 -10.91 -12.57
N ILE A 251 -16.66 -12.19 -12.70
CA ILE A 251 -17.13 -12.83 -13.95
C ILE A 251 -18.32 -12.08 -14.54
#